data_AF-A0A9X9F8F1-F1
#
_entry.id   AF-A0A9X9F8F1-F1
#
_cell.length_a   1.000
_cell.length_b   1.000
_cell.length_c   1.000
_cell.angle_alpha   90.00
_cell.angle_beta   90.00
_cell.angle_gamma   90.00
#
_symmetry.space_group_name_H-M   'P 1'
#
loop_
_entity.id
_entity.type
_entity.pdbx_description
1 polymer ?
#
loop_
_entity_poly.entity_id
_entity_poly.type
_entity_poly.pdbx_seq_one_letter_code
_entity_poly.pdbx_strand_id
1 'polypeptide(L)'
;MDCLPKYGPYTASEDEIRLFDSIRKKKVLDIGCGSEHSLQYMAEQGAEELWGLDLSSTQIEIANKTLKDWNPKLVCGAMEEEGDIPKGYFDIVYSIYALGWTSDLRKTLELIYSYVKPGGSFIFSWEHPVYSNLQYGTEEVAIKSSYHEETPITFETLKGENVQA
;
A
#
# COMPACT_ATOMS: atom_id res chain seq x y z
N MET A 1 1.40 -3.91 10.53
CA MET A 1 0.98 -3.21 9.31
C MET A 1 -0.19 -4.01 8.78
N ASP A 2 -1.34 -3.38 8.56
CA ASP A 2 -2.54 -4.10 8.13
C ASP A 2 -2.42 -4.50 6.65
N CYS A 3 -3.07 -5.61 6.31
CA CYS A 3 -3.00 -6.25 5.01
C CYS A 3 -4.35 -6.91 4.69
N LEU A 4 -4.54 -7.28 3.41
CA LEU A 4 -5.76 -7.99 2.99
C LEU A 4 -5.98 -9.25 3.84
N PRO A 5 -7.25 -9.61 4.13
CA PRO A 5 -8.47 -9.02 3.59
C PRO A 5 -8.88 -7.69 4.25
N LYS A 6 -8.16 -7.16 5.23
CA LYS A 6 -8.51 -5.87 5.86
C LYS A 6 -7.85 -4.72 5.11
N TYR A 7 -8.51 -3.56 5.15
CA TYR A 7 -8.00 -2.33 4.57
C TYR A 7 -7.26 -1.44 5.58
N GLY A 8 -7.17 -1.83 6.85
CA GLY A 8 -6.54 -1.02 7.88
C GLY A 8 -6.98 -1.41 9.29
N PRO A 9 -6.44 -0.73 10.32
CA PRO A 9 -6.88 -0.92 11.69
C PRO A 9 -8.36 -0.56 11.82
N TYR A 10 -9.15 -1.47 12.40
CA TYR A 10 -10.58 -1.27 12.64
C TYR A 10 -11.43 -0.96 11.40
N THR A 11 -10.94 -1.27 10.19
CA THR A 11 -11.70 -1.13 8.96
C THR A 11 -12.51 -2.39 8.66
N ALA A 12 -13.48 -2.27 7.77
CA ALA A 12 -14.11 -3.42 7.13
C ALA A 12 -13.07 -4.24 6.35
N SER A 13 -13.41 -5.51 6.14
CA SER A 13 -12.69 -6.45 5.30
C SER A 13 -13.25 -6.53 3.89
N GLU A 14 -12.49 -7.09 2.97
CA GLU A 14 -12.90 -7.30 1.59
C GLU A 14 -14.14 -8.19 1.47
N ASP A 15 -14.32 -9.16 2.37
CA ASP A 15 -15.51 -10.01 2.39
C ASP A 15 -16.79 -9.21 2.68
N GLU A 16 -16.66 -8.08 3.39
CA GLU A 16 -17.76 -7.20 3.78
C GLU A 16 -18.08 -6.14 2.73
N ILE A 17 -17.07 -5.47 2.16
CA ILE A 17 -17.28 -4.31 1.27
C ILE A 17 -17.03 -4.59 -0.22
N ARG A 18 -16.31 -5.66 -0.56
CA ARG A 18 -16.11 -6.16 -1.93
C ARG A 18 -15.64 -5.08 -2.92
N LEU A 19 -14.50 -4.44 -2.62
CA LEU A 19 -13.93 -3.42 -3.50
C LEU A 19 -13.29 -4.04 -4.75
N PHE A 20 -12.80 -5.28 -4.67
CA PHE A 20 -12.30 -5.99 -5.84
C PHE A 20 -13.46 -6.66 -6.57
N ASP A 21 -13.64 -6.37 -7.85
CA ASP A 21 -14.65 -7.05 -8.68
C ASP A 21 -14.42 -8.57 -8.72
N SER A 22 -13.40 -9.00 -9.47
CA SER A 22 -13.00 -10.41 -9.56
C SER A 22 -11.49 -10.46 -9.67
N ILE A 23 -10.85 -11.07 -8.68
CA ILE A 23 -9.39 -11.29 -8.63
C ILE A 23 -8.97 -12.49 -9.48
N ARG A 24 -9.89 -13.43 -9.71
CA ARG A 24 -9.59 -14.65 -10.47
C ARG A 24 -9.10 -14.34 -11.89
N LYS A 25 -7.96 -14.94 -12.25
CA LYS A 25 -7.25 -14.76 -13.53
C LYS A 25 -6.88 -13.31 -13.83
N LYS A 26 -6.51 -12.55 -12.79
CA LYS A 26 -6.05 -11.17 -12.92
C LYS A 26 -4.57 -11.05 -12.68
N LYS A 27 -3.95 -10.10 -13.36
CA LYS A 27 -2.57 -9.67 -13.10
C LYS A 27 -2.62 -8.52 -12.10
N VAL A 28 -2.04 -8.74 -10.93
CA VAL A 28 -2.12 -7.79 -9.82
C VAL A 28 -0.75 -7.24 -9.45
N LEU A 29 -0.70 -5.97 -9.04
CA LEU A 29 0.49 -5.32 -8.51
C LEU A 29 0.18 -4.71 -7.14
N ASP A 30 0.97 -5.07 -6.13
CA ASP A 30 0.93 -4.53 -4.78
C ASP A 30 2.04 -3.48 -4.58
N ILE A 31 1.66 -2.24 -4.31
CA ILE A 31 2.57 -1.12 -4.06
C ILE A 31 2.78 -0.96 -2.55
N GLY A 32 4.01 -1.21 -2.10
CA GLY A 32 4.36 -1.36 -0.68
C GLY A 32 3.92 -2.72 -0.14
N CYS A 33 4.31 -3.80 -0.83
CA CYS A 33 3.76 -5.14 -0.60
C CYS A 33 4.14 -5.76 0.75
N GLY A 34 5.15 -5.21 1.44
CA GLY A 34 5.62 -5.72 2.72
C GLY A 34 6.04 -7.18 2.65
N SER A 35 5.75 -7.93 3.71
CA SER A 35 6.32 -9.26 3.92
C SER A 35 5.66 -10.37 3.12
N GLU A 36 4.41 -10.23 2.64
CA GLU A 36 3.71 -11.17 1.72
C GLU A 36 2.17 -11.08 1.79
N HIS A 37 1.61 -10.71 2.94
CA HIS A 37 0.24 -11.14 3.31
C HIS A 37 -0.85 -10.77 2.28
N SER A 38 -0.83 -9.55 1.76
CA SER A 38 -1.81 -9.11 0.77
C SER A 38 -1.65 -9.84 -0.57
N LEU A 39 -0.42 -10.11 -1.02
CA LEU A 39 -0.15 -10.90 -2.21
C LEU A 39 -0.58 -12.36 -2.03
N GLN A 40 -0.39 -12.94 -0.84
CA GLN A 40 -0.87 -14.28 -0.54
C GLN A 40 -2.40 -14.34 -0.65
N TYR A 41 -3.11 -13.37 -0.09
CA TYR A 41 -4.57 -13.28 -0.23
C TYR A 41 -4.99 -13.26 -1.71
N MET A 42 -4.35 -12.41 -2.54
CA MET A 42 -4.65 -12.37 -3.98
C MET A 42 -4.39 -13.71 -4.69
N ALA A 43 -3.33 -14.42 -4.29
CA ALA A 43 -2.99 -15.73 -4.81
C ALA A 43 -4.08 -16.77 -4.49
N GLU A 44 -4.55 -16.78 -3.25
CA GLU A 44 -5.61 -17.66 -2.76
C GLU A 44 -6.96 -17.36 -3.44
N GLN A 45 -7.22 -16.11 -3.83
CA GLN A 45 -8.37 -15.71 -4.65
C GLN A 45 -8.22 -16.04 -6.15
N GLY A 46 -7.09 -16.62 -6.55
CA GLY A 46 -6.85 -17.13 -7.91
C GLY A 46 -6.35 -16.10 -8.90
N ALA A 47 -5.61 -15.07 -8.45
CA ALA A 47 -4.84 -14.21 -9.34
C ALA A 47 -3.92 -15.03 -10.27
N GLU A 48 -3.73 -14.54 -11.50
CA GLU A 48 -2.88 -15.19 -12.52
C GLU A 48 -1.41 -14.85 -12.34
N GLU A 49 -1.11 -13.58 -12.07
CA GLU A 49 0.25 -13.10 -11.83
C GLU A 49 0.26 -12.19 -10.61
N LEU A 50 1.23 -12.40 -9.74
CA LEU A 50 1.48 -11.62 -8.54
C LEU A 50 2.72 -10.78 -8.74
N TRP A 51 2.58 -9.46 -8.63
CA TRP A 51 3.70 -8.53 -8.59
C TRP A 51 3.69 -7.73 -7.29
N GLY A 52 4.86 -7.46 -6.74
CA GLY A 52 5.01 -6.64 -5.54
C GLY A 52 6.17 -5.66 -5.67
N LEU A 53 5.97 -4.44 -5.18
CA LEU A 53 7.00 -3.41 -5.03
C LEU A 53 7.14 -3.07 -3.55
N ASP A 54 8.35 -3.11 -3.00
CA ASP A 54 8.62 -2.63 -1.64
C ASP A 54 10.01 -2.00 -1.55
N LEU A 55 10.16 -0.99 -0.70
CA LEU A 55 11.45 -0.32 -0.49
C LEU A 55 12.45 -1.23 0.26
N SER A 56 11.95 -2.12 1.10
CA SER A 56 12.77 -2.97 1.96
C SER A 56 13.17 -4.26 1.26
N SER A 57 14.47 -4.39 0.96
CA SER A 57 15.04 -5.64 0.44
C SER A 57 14.79 -6.83 1.37
N THR A 58 14.77 -6.61 2.69
CA THR A 58 14.44 -7.65 3.68
C THR A 58 13.00 -8.15 3.52
N GLN A 59 12.03 -7.25 3.30
CA GLN A 59 10.64 -7.62 3.06
C GLN A 59 10.49 -8.40 1.75
N ILE A 60 11.18 -7.97 0.69
CA ILE A 60 11.23 -8.67 -0.60
C ILE A 60 11.80 -10.09 -0.47
N GLU A 61 12.84 -10.28 0.34
CA GLU A 61 13.39 -11.62 0.61
C GLU A 61 12.41 -12.52 1.36
N ILE A 62 11.67 -11.99 2.33
CA ILE A 62 10.65 -12.73 3.08
C ILE A 62 9.50 -13.11 2.13
N ALA A 63 8.98 -12.16 1.38
CA ALA A 63 7.89 -12.37 0.45
C ALA A 63 8.23 -13.41 -0.62
N ASN A 64 9.45 -13.39 -1.17
CA ASN A 64 9.92 -14.41 -2.12
C ASN A 64 9.92 -15.83 -1.50
N LYS A 65 10.32 -15.97 -0.23
CA LYS A 65 10.34 -17.27 0.44
C LYS A 65 8.94 -17.77 0.74
N THR A 66 8.05 -16.91 1.23
CA THR A 66 6.69 -17.29 1.61
C THR A 66 5.83 -17.59 0.39
N LEU A 67 5.97 -16.81 -0.69
CA LEU A 67 5.15 -16.92 -1.88
C LEU A 67 5.73 -17.82 -2.98
N LYS A 68 6.82 -18.55 -2.71
CA LYS A 68 7.60 -19.31 -3.70
C LYS A 68 6.76 -20.20 -4.64
N ASP A 69 5.69 -20.79 -4.12
CA ASP A 69 4.85 -21.75 -4.86
C ASP A 69 3.93 -21.05 -5.89
N TRP A 70 3.74 -19.72 -5.76
CA TRP A 70 3.01 -18.88 -6.70
C TRP A 70 3.92 -18.09 -7.65
N ASN A 71 5.26 -18.23 -7.53
CA ASN A 71 6.25 -17.59 -8.40
C ASN A 71 6.02 -16.07 -8.60
N PRO A 72 6.03 -15.27 -7.51
CA PRO A 72 5.78 -13.84 -7.59
C PRO A 72 6.91 -13.10 -8.31
N LYS A 73 6.60 -11.93 -8.85
CA LYS A 73 7.58 -11.00 -9.42
C LYS A 73 7.74 -9.80 -8.50
N LEU A 74 8.79 -9.83 -7.68
CA LEU A 74 9.01 -8.84 -6.64
C LEU A 74 10.13 -7.87 -7.03
N VAL A 75 9.88 -6.58 -6.85
CA VAL A 75 10.78 -5.47 -7.18
C VAL A 75 11.13 -4.75 -5.88
N CYS A 76 12.42 -4.58 -5.61
CA CYS A 76 12.90 -3.75 -4.50
C CYS A 76 13.11 -2.31 -5.00
N GLY A 77 12.40 -1.34 -4.45
CA GLY A 77 12.53 0.07 -4.86
C GLY A 77 11.51 0.99 -4.20
N ALA A 78 11.76 2.30 -4.27
CA ALA A 78 10.82 3.33 -3.83
C ALA A 78 9.62 3.42 -4.79
N MET A 79 8.43 3.70 -4.25
CA MET A 79 7.20 3.72 -5.06
C MET A 79 7.09 4.94 -5.98
N GLU A 80 7.81 6.01 -5.66
CA GLU A 80 7.99 7.20 -6.49
C GLU A 80 9.10 7.05 -7.54
N GLU A 81 9.80 5.92 -7.61
CA GLU A 81 10.86 5.68 -8.59
C GLU A 81 10.41 4.68 -9.66
N GLU A 82 10.85 4.92 -10.90
CA GLU A 82 10.54 4.01 -12.01
C GLU A 82 11.38 2.73 -11.86
N GLY A 83 10.70 1.60 -11.62
CA GLY A 83 11.30 0.28 -11.52
C GLY A 83 11.07 -0.56 -12.78
N ASP A 84 11.53 -1.81 -12.74
CA ASP A 84 11.27 -2.81 -13.79
C ASP A 84 9.83 -3.36 -13.66
N ILE A 85 8.84 -2.49 -13.86
CA ILE A 85 7.41 -2.79 -13.76
C ILE A 85 6.74 -2.43 -15.10
N PRO A 86 6.02 -3.37 -15.74
CA PRO A 86 5.42 -3.13 -17.04
C PRO A 86 4.26 -2.13 -16.98
N LYS A 87 4.24 -1.21 -17.94
CA LYS A 87 3.19 -0.18 -18.09
C LYS A 87 1.97 -0.73 -18.83
N GLY A 88 0.77 -0.28 -18.45
CA GLY A 88 -0.50 -0.65 -19.06
C GLY A 88 -0.80 -2.15 -18.98
N TYR A 89 -0.30 -2.83 -17.95
CA TYR A 89 -0.23 -4.28 -17.89
C TYR A 89 -1.20 -4.89 -16.87
N PHE A 90 -1.38 -4.22 -15.74
CA PHE A 90 -2.07 -4.79 -14.59
C PHE A 90 -3.56 -4.56 -14.67
N ASP A 91 -4.33 -5.61 -14.36
CA ASP A 91 -5.78 -5.51 -14.18
C ASP A 91 -6.12 -4.71 -12.92
N ILE A 92 -5.34 -4.92 -11.86
CA ILE A 92 -5.55 -4.36 -10.53
C ILE A 92 -4.19 -3.91 -10.02
N VAL A 93 -4.05 -2.64 -9.70
CA VAL A 93 -2.96 -2.14 -8.86
C VAL A 93 -3.56 -1.82 -7.50
N TYR A 94 -2.88 -2.15 -6.41
CA TYR A 94 -3.38 -1.83 -5.09
C TYR A 94 -2.28 -1.47 -4.11
N SER A 95 -2.64 -0.76 -3.04
CA SER A 95 -1.72 -0.39 -1.95
C SER A 95 -2.47 -0.38 -0.63
N ILE A 96 -2.21 -1.34 0.25
CA ILE A 96 -2.91 -1.45 1.53
C ILE A 96 -2.03 -0.85 2.62
N TYR A 97 -2.45 0.29 3.16
CA TYR A 97 -1.78 0.98 4.27
C TYR A 97 -0.30 1.36 4.03
N ALA A 98 0.11 1.48 2.76
CA ALA A 98 1.49 1.77 2.37
C ALA A 98 1.67 3.09 1.60
N LEU A 99 0.66 3.56 0.87
CA LEU A 99 0.75 4.74 0.00
C LEU A 99 1.23 6.01 0.74
N GLY A 100 0.93 6.12 2.04
CA GLY A 100 1.34 7.25 2.87
C GLY A 100 2.84 7.40 3.15
N TRP A 101 3.66 6.40 2.79
CA TRP A 101 5.10 6.42 3.02
C TRP A 101 5.90 7.02 1.85
N THR A 102 5.25 7.38 0.75
CA THR A 102 5.94 8.02 -0.38
C THR A 102 6.40 9.44 -0.05
N SER A 103 7.57 9.83 -0.56
CA SER A 103 8.05 11.21 -0.49
C SER A 103 7.44 12.12 -1.56
N ASP A 104 6.92 11.55 -2.65
CA ASP A 104 6.28 12.26 -3.76
C ASP A 104 5.01 11.53 -4.21
N LEU A 105 3.89 11.91 -3.58
CA LEU A 105 2.59 11.31 -3.87
C LEU A 105 2.17 11.52 -5.33
N ARG A 106 2.52 12.66 -5.93
CA ARG A 106 2.15 12.95 -7.32
C ARG A 106 2.83 11.96 -8.25
N LYS A 107 4.16 11.84 -8.13
CA LYS A 107 4.95 10.93 -8.97
C LYS A 107 4.55 9.48 -8.76
N THR A 108 4.29 9.08 -7.52
CA THR A 108 3.77 7.74 -7.19
C THR A 108 2.44 7.46 -7.88
N LEU A 109 1.49 8.40 -7.84
CA LEU A 109 0.19 8.23 -8.52
C LEU A 109 0.33 8.24 -10.05
N GLU A 110 1.24 9.03 -10.62
CA GLU A 110 1.55 9.03 -12.05
C GLU A 110 2.12 7.67 -12.51
N LEU A 111 3.02 7.08 -11.71
CA LEU A 111 3.56 5.74 -11.96
C LEU A 111 2.49 4.65 -11.84
N ILE A 112 1.71 4.66 -10.76
CA ILE A 112 0.58 3.74 -10.55
C ILE A 112 -0.38 3.80 -11.74
N TYR A 113 -0.78 5.00 -12.15
CA TYR A 113 -1.63 5.19 -13.32
C TYR A 113 -1.01 4.59 -14.59
N SER A 114 0.31 4.73 -14.77
CA SER A 114 1.02 4.15 -15.92
C SER A 114 1.06 2.62 -15.91
N TYR A 115 0.99 1.98 -14.74
CA TYR A 115 1.02 0.52 -14.59
C TYR A 115 -0.35 -0.11 -14.86
N VAL A 116 -1.43 0.59 -14.48
CA VAL A 116 -2.82 0.13 -14.67
C VAL A 116 -3.15 0.05 -16.17
N LYS A 117 -3.70 -1.08 -16.62
CA LYS A 117 -4.19 -1.23 -18.00
C LYS A 117 -5.46 -0.38 -18.22
N PRO A 118 -5.82 -0.02 -19.47
CA PRO A 118 -7.12 0.60 -19.75
C PRO A 118 -8.29 -0.22 -19.21
N GLY A 119 -9.12 0.39 -18.36
CA GLY A 119 -10.23 -0.28 -17.68
C GLY A 119 -9.85 -1.14 -16.48
N GLY A 120 -8.59 -1.12 -16.05
CA GLY A 120 -8.16 -1.68 -14.77
C GLY A 120 -8.52 -0.77 -13.59
N SER A 121 -8.30 -1.26 -12.38
CA SER A 121 -8.58 -0.53 -11.14
C SER A 121 -7.32 -0.22 -10.35
N PHE A 122 -7.38 0.89 -9.61
CA PHE A 122 -6.45 1.18 -8.53
C PHE A 122 -7.25 1.23 -7.21
N ILE A 123 -6.83 0.43 -6.23
CA ILE A 123 -7.50 0.33 -4.92
C ILE A 123 -6.46 0.60 -3.83
N PHE A 124 -6.76 1.50 -2.89
CA PHE A 124 -5.82 1.77 -1.82
C PHE A 124 -6.53 2.04 -0.51
N SER A 125 -5.77 1.88 0.56
CA SER A 125 -6.15 2.33 1.88
C SER A 125 -4.96 3.00 2.56
N TRP A 126 -5.27 3.94 3.43
CA TRP A 126 -4.28 4.74 4.13
C TRP A 126 -4.88 5.25 5.44
N GLU A 127 -4.01 5.65 6.36
CA GLU A 127 -4.33 6.36 7.59
C GLU A 127 -5.06 7.67 7.28
N HIS A 128 -6.16 7.91 7.98
CA HIS A 128 -6.94 9.13 7.79
C HIS A 128 -6.13 10.36 8.28
N PRO A 129 -6.13 11.49 7.55
CA PRO A 129 -5.35 12.69 7.93
C PRO A 129 -5.62 13.21 9.36
N VAL A 130 -6.78 12.90 9.93
CA VAL A 130 -7.14 13.23 11.32
C VAL A 130 -6.11 12.73 12.33
N TYR A 131 -5.47 11.57 12.11
CA TYR A 131 -4.54 10.98 13.07
C TYR A 131 -3.35 11.90 13.36
N SER A 132 -2.84 12.61 12.35
CA SER A 132 -1.76 13.60 12.51
C SER A 132 -2.16 14.82 13.37
N ASN A 133 -3.47 15.05 13.55
CA ASN A 133 -4.03 16.14 14.33
C ASN A 133 -4.51 15.70 15.71
N LEU A 134 -4.40 14.41 16.06
CA LEU A 134 -4.75 13.90 17.38
C LEU A 134 -3.59 14.13 18.36
N GLN A 135 -3.92 14.68 19.52
CA GLN A 135 -3.04 14.78 20.66
C GLN A 135 -3.50 13.80 21.74
N TYR A 136 -2.64 12.85 22.08
CA TYR A 136 -2.90 11.86 23.11
C TYR A 136 -2.40 12.38 24.46
N GLY A 137 -3.33 12.69 25.37
CA GLY A 137 -3.07 12.92 26.79
C GLY A 137 -3.18 11.61 27.59
N THR A 138 -2.88 11.68 28.89
CA THR A 138 -2.97 10.50 29.78
C THR A 138 -4.40 10.03 30.00
N GLU A 139 -5.39 10.93 29.92
CA GLU A 139 -6.81 10.64 30.18
C GLU A 139 -7.75 11.12 29.05
N GLU A 140 -7.23 11.86 28.07
CA GLU A 140 -8.04 12.46 27.01
C GLU A 140 -7.33 12.40 25.65
N VAL A 141 -8.13 12.43 24.58
CA VAL A 141 -7.66 12.63 23.20
C VAL A 141 -8.25 13.93 22.70
N ALA A 142 -7.40 14.88 22.34
CA ALA A 142 -7.81 16.18 21.80
C ALA A 142 -7.49 16.27 20.31
N ILE A 143 -8.30 17.01 19.56
CA ILE A 143 -8.00 17.39 18.17
C ILE A 143 -7.29 18.74 18.21
N LYS A 144 -6.02 18.78 17.81
CA LYS A 144 -5.16 19.98 17.86
C LYS A 144 -5.54 21.02 16.81
N SER A 145 -5.97 20.57 15.63
CA SER A 145 -6.26 21.39 14.46
C SER A 145 -7.19 20.67 13.49
N SER A 146 -7.79 21.42 12.57
CA SER A 146 -8.60 20.84 11.50
C SER A 146 -7.71 20.11 10.51
N TYR A 147 -8.03 18.86 10.16
CA TYR A 147 -7.30 18.12 9.13
C TYR A 147 -7.57 18.64 7.70
N HIS A 148 -8.50 19.60 7.54
CA HIS A 148 -8.68 20.34 6.30
C HIS A 148 -7.64 21.45 6.10
N GLU A 149 -6.82 21.75 7.12
CA GLU A 149 -5.70 22.66 6.98
C GLU A 149 -4.53 21.92 6.32
N GLU A 150 -4.32 22.17 5.02
CA GLU A 150 -3.26 21.56 4.20
C GLU A 150 -1.86 22.17 4.46
N THR A 151 -1.59 22.64 5.67
CA THR A 151 -0.28 23.17 6.04
C THR A 151 0.69 22.03 6.34
N PRO A 152 1.93 22.05 5.81
CA PRO A 152 2.95 21.08 6.17
C PRO A 152 3.15 21.00 7.68
N ILE A 153 3.07 19.79 8.23
CA ILE A 153 3.35 19.52 9.64
C ILE A 153 4.73 18.92 9.72
N THR A 154 5.65 19.61 10.41
CA THR A 154 6.98 19.08 10.66
C THR A 154 6.96 18.25 11.93
N PHE A 155 7.38 17.00 11.82
CA PHE A 155 7.62 16.12 12.96
C PHE A 155 9.12 16.06 13.22
N GLU A 156 9.56 16.30 14.46
CA GLU A 156 10.96 16.05 14.84
C GLU A 156 11.28 14.55 14.91
N THR A 157 10.25 13.74 15.24
CA THR A 157 10.28 12.28 15.24
C THR A 157 8.93 11.73 14.76
N LEU A 158 8.92 10.69 13.93
CA LEU A 158 7.71 10.02 13.47
C LEU A 158 7.67 8.62 14.10
N LYS A 159 6.64 8.33 14.90
CA LYS A 159 6.48 7.03 15.60
C LYS A 159 7.69 6.60 16.46
N GLY A 160 8.44 7.57 17.00
CA GLY A 160 9.60 7.31 17.86
C GLY A 160 10.93 7.13 17.11
N GLU A 161 10.93 7.28 15.79
CA GLU A 161 12.14 7.27 14.96
C GLU A 161 12.45 8.69 14.44
N ASN A 162 13.73 9.01 14.28
CA ASN A 162 14.14 10.29 13.70
C ASN A 162 13.65 10.38 12.26
N VAL A 163 13.02 11.50 11.91
CA VAL A 163 12.66 11.79 10.53
C VAL A 163 13.95 12.17 9.80
N GLN A 164 14.59 11.20 9.12
CA GLN A 164 15.67 11.53 8.20
C GLN A 164 15.06 12.06 6.91
N ALA A 165 15.42 13.30 6.58
CA ALA A 165 15.16 13.94 5.29
C ALA A 165 15.95 13.28 4.17
#